data_AF-A0A7S1SPR0-F1
#
_entry.id   AF-A0A7S1SPR0-F1
#
_cell.length_a   1.000
_cell.length_b   1.000
_cell.length_c   1.000
_cell.angle_alpha   90.00
_cell.angle_beta   90.00
_cell.angle_gamma   90.00
#
_symmetry.space_group_name_H-M   'P 1'
#
loop_
_entity.id
_entity.type
_entity.pdbx_description
1 polymer ?
#
loop_
_entity_poly.entity_id
_entity_poly.type
_entity_poly.pdbx_seq_one_letter_code
_entity_poly.pdbx_strand_id
1 'polypeptide(L)'
;MQASGLSTGSTAVGQRANPPRRTPGTHLTARPYPYRNPGKRLPGLRRLRTECRAVETPAGERGDAEDNDEEGKSDDYSVAMQARMGGSLTYRHEDGINFAYVLPDVIVGSCPQGAADVDKLVEEGVATIFCLQEDHDAEYFGFTIDEIEARCVERGDITHVRSPVRDFDPFSLRLNLPKAVGLLHGAHSKAPPGKSVY
;
A
#
# COMPACT_ATOMS: atom_id res chain seq x y z
N MET A 1 32.68 78.59 18.61
CA MET A 1 33.92 78.25 19.33
C MET A 1 33.63 76.99 20.15
N GLN A 2 34.05 75.83 19.63
CA GLN A 2 35.23 75.05 20.06
C GLN A 2 34.97 74.12 21.27
N ALA A 3 35.19 72.83 20.99
CA ALA A 3 35.80 71.75 21.79
C ALA A 3 35.45 71.67 23.29
N SER A 4 35.00 70.52 23.81
CA SER A 4 35.83 69.36 24.23
C SER A 4 34.85 68.37 24.89
N GLY A 5 35.01 67.05 25.02
CA GLY A 5 36.15 66.15 24.91
C GLY A 5 35.63 64.72 25.13
N LEU A 6 36.45 63.75 24.72
CA LEU A 6 36.18 62.31 24.79
C LEU A 6 36.19 61.78 26.24
N SER A 7 35.38 60.76 26.53
CA SER A 7 35.81 59.68 27.43
C SER A 7 35.09 58.37 27.15
N THR A 8 35.90 57.34 27.13
CA THR A 8 35.72 55.95 26.71
C THR A 8 34.97 55.11 27.74
N GLY A 9 34.09 54.21 27.29
CA GLY A 9 33.44 53.18 28.10
C GLY A 9 33.24 51.91 27.30
N SER A 10 34.25 51.03 27.33
CA SER A 10 34.32 49.71 26.71
C SER A 10 33.10 48.84 27.06
N THR A 11 32.31 48.44 26.06
CA THR A 11 31.24 47.45 26.23
C THR A 11 31.85 46.06 26.36
N ALA A 12 31.87 45.53 27.57
CA ALA A 12 32.28 44.16 27.85
C ALA A 12 31.35 43.18 27.11
N VAL A 13 31.93 42.46 26.16
CA VAL A 13 31.35 41.29 25.49
C VAL A 13 30.97 40.27 26.55
N GLY A 14 29.68 40.10 26.77
CA GLY A 14 29.13 39.01 27.58
C GLY A 14 29.54 37.67 27.00
N GLN A 15 30.42 36.97 27.72
CA GLN A 15 30.79 35.59 27.44
C GLN A 15 29.53 34.73 27.54
N ARG A 16 28.97 34.33 26.39
CA ARG A 16 27.97 33.26 26.34
C ARG A 16 28.65 31.99 26.80
N ALA A 17 28.19 31.46 27.93
CA ALA A 17 28.56 30.14 28.42
C ALA A 17 28.29 29.10 27.32
N ASN A 18 29.32 28.33 26.99
CA ASN A 18 29.24 27.22 26.04
C ASN A 18 28.37 26.12 26.68
N PRO A 19 27.35 25.57 26.01
CA PRO A 19 26.57 24.46 26.56
C PRO A 19 27.48 23.24 26.84
N PRO A 20 27.19 22.44 27.87
CA PRO A 20 28.02 21.30 28.23
C PRO A 20 28.14 20.33 27.04
N ARG A 21 29.37 19.93 26.76
CA ARG A 21 29.70 18.91 25.76
C ARG A 21 28.84 17.67 26.05
N ARG A 22 28.07 17.22 25.04
CA ARG A 22 27.37 15.94 25.09
C ARG A 22 28.39 14.86 25.42
N THR A 23 28.16 14.14 26.51
CA THR A 23 28.86 12.90 26.83
C THR A 23 28.67 11.93 25.65
N PRO A 24 29.69 11.15 25.26
CA PRO A 24 29.48 10.08 24.29
C PRO A 24 28.48 9.12 24.89
N GLY A 25 27.27 9.10 24.34
CA GLY A 25 26.27 8.10 24.67
C GLY A 25 26.89 6.72 24.47
N THR A 26 26.80 5.89 25.49
CA THR A 26 27.11 4.48 25.41
C THR A 26 26.44 3.90 24.17
N HIS A 27 27.26 3.35 23.28
CA HIS A 27 26.81 2.63 22.11
C HIS A 27 25.95 1.46 22.60
N LEU A 28 24.62 1.64 22.61
CA LEU A 28 23.67 0.54 22.78
C LEU A 28 23.91 -0.39 21.59
N THR A 29 24.71 -1.42 21.81
CA THR A 29 24.85 -2.50 20.86
C THR A 29 23.47 -3.11 20.69
N ALA A 30 22.92 -2.95 19.49
CA ALA A 30 21.71 -3.65 19.10
C ALA A 30 21.96 -5.12 19.36
N ARG A 31 21.25 -5.68 20.36
CA ARG A 31 21.28 -7.12 20.61
C ARG A 31 20.87 -7.79 19.29
N PRO A 32 21.68 -8.69 18.74
CA PRO A 32 21.31 -9.35 17.49
C PRO A 32 19.98 -10.06 17.73
N TYR A 33 19.00 -9.78 16.88
CA TYR A 33 17.78 -10.57 16.80
C TYR A 33 18.20 -12.04 16.69
N PRO A 34 17.69 -12.94 17.56
CA PRO A 34 18.06 -14.33 17.48
C PRO A 34 17.65 -14.86 16.10
N TYR A 35 18.66 -15.21 15.29
CA TYR A 35 18.45 -15.85 14.00
C TYR A 35 17.64 -17.12 14.22
N ARG A 36 16.39 -17.09 13.76
CA ARG A 36 15.43 -18.18 13.95
C ARG A 36 15.89 -19.35 13.06
N ASN A 37 16.30 -20.43 13.72
CA ASN A 37 16.74 -21.66 13.07
C ASN A 37 15.61 -22.20 12.16
N PRO A 38 15.79 -22.31 10.84
CA PRO A 38 14.73 -22.67 9.89
C PRO A 38 14.17 -24.09 10.08
N GLY A 39 14.83 -24.92 10.90
CA GLY A 39 14.43 -26.30 11.17
C GLY A 39 13.44 -26.50 12.33
N LYS A 40 13.16 -25.49 13.16
CA LYS A 40 12.24 -25.67 14.31
C LYS A 40 10.82 -25.22 13.94
N ARG A 41 9.94 -26.18 13.64
CA ARG A 41 8.48 -25.95 13.57
C ARG A 41 8.01 -25.39 14.91
N LEU A 42 7.34 -24.24 14.88
CA LEU A 42 6.64 -23.74 16.05
C LEU A 42 5.54 -24.73 16.43
N PRO A 43 5.44 -25.17 17.69
CA PRO A 43 4.29 -25.93 18.13
C PRO A 43 3.04 -25.05 17.98
N GLY A 44 2.06 -25.52 17.21
CA GLY A 44 0.77 -24.84 17.00
C GLY A 44 0.51 -24.27 15.61
N LEU A 45 1.51 -24.19 14.72
CA LEU A 45 1.27 -23.76 13.33
C LEU A 45 0.69 -24.93 12.51
N ARG A 46 -0.64 -25.04 12.47
CA ARG A 46 -1.31 -25.95 11.54
C ARG A 46 -1.03 -25.46 10.12
N ARG A 47 -0.43 -26.31 9.29
CA ARG A 47 -0.29 -26.05 7.86
C ARG A 47 -1.68 -26.22 7.26
N LEU A 48 -2.41 -25.12 7.10
CA LEU A 48 -3.62 -25.13 6.28
C LEU A 48 -3.16 -25.40 4.84
N ARG A 49 -3.67 -26.48 4.25
CA ARG A 49 -3.54 -26.72 2.82
C ARG A 49 -4.63 -25.88 2.19
N THR A 50 -4.29 -24.70 1.70
CA THR A 50 -5.24 -23.88 0.97
C THR A 50 -5.15 -24.20 -0.51
N GLU A 51 -6.28 -24.54 -1.11
CA GLU A 51 -6.44 -24.67 -2.56
C GLU A 51 -7.05 -23.35 -3.03
N CYS A 52 -6.29 -22.56 -3.82
CA CYS A 52 -6.79 -21.31 -4.36
C CYS A 52 -7.82 -21.60 -5.46
N ARG A 53 -9.00 -21.01 -5.36
CA ARG A 53 -10.01 -21.05 -6.42
C ARG A 53 -9.97 -19.72 -7.17
N ALA A 54 -9.66 -19.76 -8.47
CA ALA A 54 -9.86 -18.63 -9.38
C ALA A 54 -11.34 -18.55 -9.76
N VAL A 55 -11.89 -17.34 -9.78
CA VAL A 55 -13.22 -17.06 -10.32
C VAL A 55 -13.03 -16.35 -11.65
N GLU A 56 -13.54 -16.94 -12.73
CA GLU A 56 -13.60 -16.25 -14.02
C GLU A 56 -14.76 -15.27 -13.98
N THR A 57 -14.46 -13.97 -14.01
CA THR A 57 -15.44 -12.90 -14.13
C THR A 57 -15.79 -12.72 -15.61
N PRO A 58 -17.09 -12.62 -15.99
CA PRO A 58 -17.44 -12.21 -17.34
C PRO A 58 -17.03 -10.76 -17.57
N ALA A 59 -16.50 -10.47 -18.76
CA ALA A 59 -16.15 -9.12 -19.18
C ALA A 59 -17.34 -8.17 -18.96
N GLY A 60 -17.16 -7.16 -18.10
CA GLY A 60 -18.22 -6.21 -17.77
C GLY A 60 -18.50 -5.28 -18.95
N GLU A 61 -19.78 -5.09 -19.29
CA GLU A 61 -20.20 -4.09 -20.27
C GLU A 61 -19.86 -2.68 -19.74
N ARG A 62 -18.87 -2.03 -20.36
CA ARG A 62 -18.51 -0.63 -20.11
C ARG A 62 -19.42 0.27 -20.94
N GLY A 63 -19.99 1.29 -20.30
CA GLY A 63 -20.69 2.37 -21.02
C GLY A 63 -19.73 3.10 -21.95
N ASP A 64 -20.23 3.51 -23.11
CA ASP A 64 -19.48 4.10 -24.22
C ASP A 64 -18.55 5.25 -23.77
N ALA A 65 -17.25 4.98 -23.73
CA ALA A 65 -16.19 5.99 -23.67
C ALA A 65 -15.07 5.57 -24.63
N GLU A 66 -14.71 6.52 -25.49
CA GLU A 66 -13.80 6.49 -26.65
C GLU A 66 -12.51 5.66 -26.43
N ASP A 67 -12.39 4.47 -27.03
CA ASP A 67 -11.69 4.10 -28.29
C ASP A 67 -10.13 4.07 -28.24
N ASN A 68 -9.59 2.84 -28.30
CA ASN A 68 -8.23 2.40 -28.71
C ASN A 68 -6.96 2.61 -27.84
N ASP A 69 -6.94 3.40 -26.76
CA ASP A 69 -5.68 3.62 -25.99
C ASP A 69 -5.45 2.67 -24.80
N GLU A 70 -6.47 1.94 -24.32
CA GLU A 70 -6.34 1.07 -23.13
C GLU A 70 -5.59 -0.25 -23.41
N GLU A 71 -5.76 -0.84 -24.60
CA GLU A 71 -5.11 -2.11 -24.97
C GLU A 71 -3.58 -1.95 -25.09
N GLY A 72 -3.10 -0.79 -25.53
CA GLY A 72 -1.66 -0.48 -25.57
C GLY A 72 -1.03 -0.33 -24.18
N LYS A 73 -1.79 0.21 -23.21
CA LYS A 73 -1.31 0.41 -21.83
C LYS A 73 -1.16 -0.91 -21.06
N SER A 74 -2.09 -1.86 -21.24
CA SER A 74 -2.01 -3.16 -20.57
C SER A 74 -0.88 -4.03 -21.13
N ASP A 75 -0.61 -3.94 -22.43
CA ASP A 75 0.53 -4.59 -23.09
C ASP A 75 1.88 -3.99 -22.62
N ASP A 76 2.02 -2.66 -22.61
CA ASP A 76 3.22 -1.97 -22.11
C ASP A 76 3.51 -2.31 -20.64
N TYR A 77 2.46 -2.32 -19.81
CA TYR A 77 2.55 -2.69 -18.41
C TYR A 77 2.95 -4.16 -18.23
N SER A 78 2.38 -5.07 -19.03
CA SER A 78 2.75 -6.49 -19.03
C SER A 78 4.22 -6.70 -19.40
N VAL A 79 4.71 -5.99 -20.42
CA VAL A 79 6.13 -6.04 -20.82
C VAL A 79 7.03 -5.52 -19.70
N ALA A 80 6.67 -4.40 -19.07
CA ALA A 80 7.41 -3.85 -17.94
C ALA A 80 7.43 -4.83 -16.74
N MET A 81 6.29 -5.45 -16.45
CA MET A 81 6.15 -6.48 -15.40
C MET A 81 7.07 -7.66 -15.66
N GLN A 82 7.06 -8.22 -16.87
CA GLN A 82 7.92 -9.34 -17.25
C GLN A 82 9.40 -8.99 -17.11
N ALA A 83 9.81 -7.81 -17.57
CA ALA A 83 11.18 -7.34 -17.49
C ALA A 83 11.67 -7.14 -16.05
N ARG A 84 10.79 -6.65 -15.15
CA ARG A 84 11.13 -6.34 -13.75
C ARG A 84 11.05 -7.56 -12.84
N MET A 85 10.06 -8.42 -13.06
CA MET A 85 9.79 -9.58 -12.20
C MET A 85 10.43 -10.88 -12.69
N GLY A 86 10.89 -10.94 -13.95
CA GLY A 86 11.58 -12.11 -14.52
C GLY A 86 10.64 -13.31 -14.76
N GLY A 87 9.39 -13.05 -15.13
CA GLY A 87 8.35 -14.07 -15.33
C GLY A 87 7.61 -13.97 -16.66
N SER A 88 6.61 -14.82 -16.85
CA SER A 88 5.74 -14.86 -18.05
C SER A 88 4.32 -14.37 -17.76
N LEU A 89 4.10 -13.69 -16.65
CA LEU A 89 2.79 -13.18 -16.26
C LEU A 89 2.44 -11.95 -17.10
N THR A 90 1.15 -11.80 -17.38
CA THR A 90 0.57 -10.68 -18.14
C THR A 90 -0.61 -10.13 -17.37
N TYR A 91 -0.84 -8.83 -17.51
CA TYR A 91 -2.00 -8.13 -16.99
C TYR A 91 -2.77 -7.53 -18.15
N ARG A 92 -4.05 -7.89 -18.24
CA ARG A 92 -5.00 -7.39 -19.24
C ARG A 92 -6.02 -6.57 -18.48
N HIS A 93 -5.96 -5.25 -18.67
CA HIS A 93 -6.82 -4.32 -17.92
C HIS A 93 -8.26 -4.37 -18.45
N GLU A 94 -8.40 -4.56 -19.75
CA GLU A 94 -9.66 -4.64 -20.47
C GLU A 94 -10.56 -5.81 -20.04
N ASP A 95 -10.01 -6.85 -19.42
CA ASP A 95 -10.77 -7.99 -18.89
C ASP A 95 -11.55 -7.65 -17.60
N GLY A 96 -11.33 -6.46 -17.03
CA GLY A 96 -11.97 -6.00 -15.81
C GLY A 96 -11.30 -6.52 -14.53
N ILE A 97 -12.07 -6.55 -13.43
CA ILE A 97 -11.58 -7.12 -12.18
C ILE A 97 -11.45 -8.64 -12.26
N ASN A 98 -10.32 -9.17 -11.80
CA ASN A 98 -10.07 -10.61 -11.70
C ASN A 98 -9.49 -10.90 -10.32
N PHE A 99 -9.93 -12.00 -9.70
CA PHE A 99 -9.52 -12.33 -8.35
C PHE A 99 -9.55 -13.83 -8.05
N ALA A 100 -8.84 -14.20 -6.99
CA ALA A 100 -8.79 -15.56 -6.46
C ALA A 100 -8.94 -15.57 -4.94
N TYR A 101 -9.60 -16.60 -4.43
CA TYR A 101 -9.66 -16.85 -2.99
C TYR A 101 -8.36 -17.47 -2.53
N VAL A 102 -7.59 -16.74 -1.71
CA VAL A 102 -6.36 -17.24 -1.07
C VAL A 102 -6.67 -17.85 0.29
N LEU A 103 -7.73 -17.38 0.95
CA LEU A 103 -8.38 -17.97 2.11
C LEU A 103 -9.90 -17.83 1.94
N PRO A 104 -10.73 -18.54 2.73
CA PRO A 104 -12.20 -18.38 2.67
C PRO A 104 -12.68 -16.94 2.86
N ASP A 105 -11.89 -16.12 3.56
CA ASP A 105 -12.17 -14.74 3.95
C ASP A 105 -11.09 -13.74 3.45
N VAL A 106 -10.19 -14.19 2.57
CA VAL A 106 -9.17 -13.33 1.93
C VAL A 106 -9.14 -13.60 0.44
N ILE A 107 -9.51 -12.59 -0.32
CA ILE A 107 -9.47 -12.54 -1.76
C ILE A 107 -8.23 -11.71 -2.15
N VAL A 108 -7.57 -12.08 -3.25
CA VAL A 108 -6.51 -11.28 -3.86
C VAL A 108 -6.85 -11.12 -5.33
N GLY A 109 -6.83 -9.89 -5.83
CA GLY A 109 -7.21 -9.59 -7.20
C GLY A 109 -6.59 -8.33 -7.78
N SER A 110 -6.99 -8.00 -9.00
CA SER A 110 -6.62 -6.76 -9.69
C SER A 110 -7.34 -5.54 -9.11
N CYS A 111 -6.99 -4.33 -9.55
CA CYS A 111 -7.65 -3.13 -9.07
C CYS A 111 -9.11 -3.04 -9.55
N PRO A 112 -10.07 -2.67 -8.67
CA PRO A 112 -11.38 -2.18 -9.12
C PRO A 112 -11.18 -0.99 -10.05
N GLN A 113 -11.94 -0.94 -11.15
CA GLN A 113 -11.77 0.08 -12.19
C GLN A 113 -12.81 1.20 -12.06
N GLY A 114 -13.85 1.00 -11.25
CA GLY A 114 -14.86 2.01 -10.97
C GLY A 114 -15.93 1.55 -9.98
N ALA A 115 -16.98 2.35 -9.84
CA ALA A 115 -18.06 2.11 -8.87
C ALA A 115 -18.78 0.76 -9.05
N ALA A 116 -18.98 0.31 -10.30
CA ALA A 116 -19.64 -0.95 -10.58
C ALA A 116 -18.87 -2.16 -10.04
N ASP A 117 -17.54 -2.08 -9.98
CA ASP A 117 -16.72 -3.15 -9.43
C ASP A 117 -16.81 -3.22 -7.90
N VAL A 118 -17.02 -2.08 -7.23
CA VAL A 118 -17.33 -2.06 -5.78
C VAL A 118 -18.62 -2.82 -5.50
N ASP A 119 -19.65 -2.62 -6.33
CA ASP A 119 -20.92 -3.33 -6.20
C ASP A 119 -20.75 -4.85 -6.39
N LYS A 120 -20.02 -5.27 -7.43
CA LYS A 120 -19.68 -6.69 -7.66
C LYS A 120 -18.95 -7.31 -6.47
N LEU A 121 -17.96 -6.60 -5.90
CA LEU A 121 -17.21 -7.10 -4.74
C LEU A 121 -18.12 -7.30 -3.53
N VAL A 122 -19.12 -6.45 -3.31
CA VAL A 122 -20.07 -6.67 -2.22
C VAL A 122 -20.99 -7.87 -2.47
N GLU A 123 -21.42 -8.07 -3.72
CA GLU A 123 -22.18 -9.28 -4.10
C GLU A 123 -21.38 -10.56 -3.82
N GLU A 124 -20.06 -10.52 -4.03
CA GLU A 124 -19.11 -11.58 -3.67
C GLU A 124 -18.81 -11.70 -2.15
N GLY A 125 -19.47 -10.87 -1.33
CA GLY A 125 -19.33 -10.91 0.12
C GLY A 125 -18.11 -10.18 0.66
N VAL A 126 -17.51 -9.27 -0.09
CA VAL A 126 -16.44 -8.39 0.40
C VAL A 126 -17.02 -7.31 1.31
N ALA A 127 -16.36 -7.05 2.44
CA ALA A 127 -16.67 -5.94 3.34
C ALA A 127 -15.53 -4.92 3.44
N THR A 128 -14.35 -5.23 2.91
CA THR A 128 -13.21 -4.31 2.89
C THR A 128 -12.41 -4.50 1.61
N ILE A 129 -12.13 -3.40 0.91
CA ILE A 129 -11.14 -3.31 -0.16
C ILE A 129 -9.84 -2.75 0.44
N PHE A 130 -8.76 -3.51 0.36
CA PHE A 130 -7.43 -3.17 0.84
C PHE A 130 -6.50 -2.82 -0.34
N CYS A 131 -6.44 -1.53 -0.68
CA CYS A 131 -5.73 -1.05 -1.86
C CYS A 131 -4.25 -0.75 -1.56
N LEU A 132 -3.36 -1.35 -2.36
CA LEU A 132 -1.91 -1.13 -2.33
C LEU A 132 -1.41 -0.11 -3.36
N GLN A 133 -2.28 0.41 -4.24
CA GLN A 133 -1.88 1.28 -5.34
C GLN A 133 -1.58 2.72 -4.88
N GLU A 134 -0.59 3.33 -5.53
CA GLU A 134 -0.34 4.77 -5.51
C GLU A 134 -1.26 5.48 -6.53
N ASP A 135 -1.48 6.78 -6.37
CA ASP A 135 -2.44 7.52 -7.22
C ASP A 135 -2.03 7.48 -8.70
N HIS A 136 -0.73 7.54 -8.98
CA HIS A 136 -0.20 7.46 -10.35
C HIS A 136 -0.48 6.13 -11.07
N ASP A 137 -0.70 5.04 -10.32
CA ASP A 137 -1.07 3.75 -10.91
C ASP A 137 -2.50 3.81 -11.47
N ALA A 138 -3.41 4.47 -10.75
CA ALA A 138 -4.79 4.67 -11.18
C ALA A 138 -4.85 5.65 -12.38
N GLU A 139 -4.10 6.75 -12.32
CA GLU A 139 -3.96 7.70 -13.42
C GLU A 139 -3.47 7.03 -14.71
N TYR A 140 -2.53 6.08 -14.61
CA TYR A 140 -2.01 5.35 -15.76
C TYR A 140 -3.12 4.61 -16.52
N PHE A 141 -4.00 3.90 -15.78
CA PHE A 141 -5.12 3.15 -16.33
C PHE A 141 -6.40 3.97 -16.56
N GLY A 142 -6.39 5.27 -16.24
CA GLY A 142 -7.50 6.17 -16.55
C GLY A 142 -8.69 6.07 -15.59
N PHE A 143 -8.50 5.55 -14.37
CA PHE A 143 -9.52 5.58 -13.32
C PHE A 143 -9.04 6.39 -12.11
N THR A 144 -9.96 6.77 -11.22
CA THR A 144 -9.61 7.48 -9.99
C THR A 144 -9.96 6.65 -8.76
N ILE A 145 -9.04 6.62 -7.78
CA ILE A 145 -9.28 5.95 -6.51
C ILE A 145 -10.42 6.65 -5.74
N ASP A 146 -10.56 7.95 -5.92
CA ASP A 146 -11.62 8.76 -5.30
C ASP A 146 -13.02 8.29 -5.69
N GLU A 147 -13.24 7.85 -6.94
CA GLU A 147 -14.53 7.28 -7.37
C GLU A 147 -14.86 5.96 -6.64
N ILE A 148 -13.84 5.12 -6.44
CA ILE A 148 -13.97 3.85 -5.71
C ILE A 148 -14.27 4.14 -4.23
N GLU A 149 -13.56 5.10 -3.62
CA GLU A 149 -13.78 5.52 -2.25
C GLU A 149 -15.16 6.13 -2.05
N ALA A 150 -15.59 7.01 -2.96
CA ALA A 150 -16.92 7.60 -2.95
C ALA A 150 -18.00 6.53 -2.99
N ARG A 151 -17.87 5.53 -3.86
CA ARG A 151 -18.83 4.42 -3.93
C ARG A 151 -18.87 3.60 -2.64
N CYS A 152 -17.71 3.33 -2.02
CA CYS A 152 -17.67 2.64 -0.73
C CYS A 152 -18.43 3.42 0.35
N VAL A 153 -18.22 4.74 0.41
CA VAL A 153 -18.92 5.63 1.35
C VAL A 153 -20.42 5.66 1.09
N GLU A 154 -20.85 5.74 -0.17
CA GLU A 154 -22.27 5.73 -0.55
C GLU A 154 -22.99 4.45 -0.11
N ARG A 155 -22.34 3.29 -0.23
CA ARG A 155 -22.95 2.00 0.16
C ARG A 155 -22.96 1.80 1.67
N GLY A 156 -21.88 2.21 2.36
CA GLY A 156 -21.77 2.18 3.82
C GLY A 156 -21.58 0.80 4.47
N ASP A 157 -21.64 -0.28 3.69
CA ASP A 157 -21.45 -1.69 4.09
C ASP A 157 -20.12 -2.28 3.60
N ILE A 158 -19.33 -1.51 2.85
CA ILE A 158 -17.96 -1.82 2.41
C ILE A 158 -17.02 -0.66 2.76
N THR A 159 -15.80 -0.98 3.21
CA THR A 159 -14.78 0.02 3.58
C THR A 159 -13.60 -0.03 2.62
N HIS A 160 -13.11 1.13 2.19
CA HIS A 160 -11.83 1.24 1.46
C HIS A 160 -10.68 1.56 2.44
N VAL A 161 -9.59 0.79 2.38
CA VAL A 161 -8.39 0.99 3.20
C VAL A 161 -7.18 1.06 2.29
N ARG A 162 -6.40 2.13 2.40
CA ARG A 162 -5.18 2.31 1.59
C ARG A 162 -3.90 2.03 2.38
N SER A 163 -2.97 1.34 1.73
CA SER A 163 -1.59 1.22 2.18
C SER A 163 -0.65 1.22 0.96
N PRO A 164 -0.41 2.37 0.32
CA PRO A 164 0.29 2.44 -0.96
C PRO A 164 1.69 1.83 -0.92
N VAL A 165 2.04 1.08 -1.96
CA VAL A 165 3.34 0.47 -2.20
C VAL A 165 3.71 0.70 -3.66
N ARG A 166 4.92 1.19 -3.90
CA ARG A 166 5.41 1.45 -5.24
C ARG A 166 5.53 0.18 -6.07
N ASP A 167 4.96 0.20 -7.26
CA ASP A 167 5.01 -0.93 -8.18
C ASP A 167 6.43 -1.18 -8.72
N PHE A 168 6.73 -2.46 -9.01
CA PHE A 168 8.04 -2.95 -9.46
C PHE A 168 9.24 -2.55 -8.59
N ASP A 169 9.02 -2.22 -7.32
CA ASP A 169 10.06 -1.87 -6.34
C ASP A 169 10.04 -2.83 -5.13
N PRO A 170 10.86 -3.90 -5.15
CA PRO A 170 10.96 -4.84 -4.04
C PRO A 170 11.42 -4.20 -2.72
N PHE A 171 12.15 -3.09 -2.78
CA PHE A 171 12.61 -2.38 -1.58
C PHE A 171 11.47 -1.60 -0.95
N SER A 172 10.68 -0.89 -1.76
CA SER A 172 9.44 -0.25 -1.32
C SER A 172 8.48 -1.25 -0.68
N LEU A 173 8.27 -2.40 -1.33
CA LEU A 173 7.46 -3.49 -0.78
C LEU A 173 8.01 -3.94 0.58
N ARG A 174 9.31 -4.24 0.68
CA ARG A 174 9.92 -4.69 1.93
C ARG A 174 9.74 -3.71 3.09
N LEU A 175 9.86 -2.41 2.83
CA LEU A 175 9.71 -1.37 3.86
C LEU A 175 8.27 -1.20 4.30
N ASN A 176 7.31 -1.31 3.37
CA ASN A 176 5.90 -1.07 3.64
C ASN A 176 5.14 -2.30 4.13
N LEU A 177 5.65 -3.52 3.88
CA LEU A 177 5.00 -4.78 4.24
C LEU A 177 4.57 -4.86 5.72
N PRO A 178 5.39 -4.46 6.72
CA PRO A 178 4.96 -4.49 8.12
C PRO A 178 3.73 -3.61 8.41
N LYS A 179 3.66 -2.43 7.78
CA LYS A 179 2.51 -1.52 7.90
C LYS A 179 1.29 -2.09 7.19
N ALA A 180 1.46 -2.53 5.94
CA ALA A 180 0.39 -3.09 5.12
C ALA A 180 -0.27 -4.29 5.82
N VAL A 181 0.53 -5.24 6.31
CA VAL A 181 0.01 -6.43 7.02
C VAL A 181 -0.68 -6.06 8.32
N GLY A 182 -0.16 -5.07 9.06
CA GLY A 182 -0.82 -4.60 10.29
C GLY A 182 -2.20 -3.99 10.03
N LEU A 183 -2.31 -3.17 8.97
CA LEU A 183 -3.59 -2.60 8.54
C LEU A 183 -4.54 -3.66 8.00
N LEU A 184 -4.06 -4.58 7.17
CA LEU A 184 -4.83 -5.70 6.63
C LEU A 184 -5.39 -6.57 7.75
N HIS A 185 -4.56 -6.96 8.72
CA HIS A 185 -5.01 -7.73 9.88
C HIS A 185 -6.06 -6.97 10.70
N GLY A 186 -5.86 -5.66 10.88
CA GLY A 186 -6.82 -4.79 11.57
C GLY A 186 -8.16 -4.67 10.85
N ALA A 187 -8.14 -4.61 9.51
CA ALA A 187 -9.35 -4.55 8.69
C ALA A 187 -10.08 -5.91 8.67
N HIS A 188 -9.34 -6.99 8.45
CA HIS A 188 -9.85 -8.37 8.51
C HIS A 188 -10.50 -8.69 9.85
N SER A 189 -9.88 -8.30 10.97
CA SER A 189 -10.43 -8.50 12.31
C SER A 189 -11.74 -7.74 12.58
N LYS A 190 -12.02 -6.67 11.81
CA LYS A 190 -13.24 -5.85 11.93
C LYS A 190 -14.32 -6.28 10.92
N ALA A 191 -13.98 -7.11 9.94
CA ALA A 191 -14.93 -7.59 8.96
C ALA A 191 -16.04 -8.39 9.65
N PRO A 192 -17.32 -8.22 9.26
CA PRO A 192 -18.41 -9.02 9.79
C PRO A 192 -18.18 -10.52 9.54
N PRO A 193 -18.69 -11.42 10.41
CA PRO A 193 -18.58 -12.86 10.18
C PRO A 193 -19.14 -13.27 8.82
N GLY A 194 -18.38 -14.07 8.08
CA GLY A 194 -18.76 -14.54 6.74
C GLY A 194 -18.51 -13.52 5.62
N LYS A 195 -17.87 -12.38 5.91
CA LYS A 195 -17.40 -11.42 4.91
C LYS A 195 -15.90 -11.54 4.69
N SER A 196 -15.47 -11.20 3.47
CA SER A 196 -14.07 -11.27 3.05
C SER A 196 -13.42 -9.89 3.00
N VAL A 197 -12.09 -9.88 3.08
CA VAL A 197 -11.26 -8.75 2.66
C VAL A 197 -10.72 -9.04 1.25
N TYR A 198 -10.79 -8.02 0.39
CA TYR A 198 -10.24 -7.98 -0.96
C TYR A 198 -8.93 -7.19 -0.97
#